data_AF-A0A165LGW9-F1
#
_entry.id   AF-A0A165LGW9-F1
#
_cell.length_a   1.000
_cell.length_b   1.000
_cell.length_c   1.000
_cell.angle_alpha   90.00
_cell.angle_beta   90.00
_cell.angle_gamma   90.00
#
_symmetry.space_group_name_H-M   'P 1'
#
loop_
_entity.id
_entity.type
_entity.pdbx_description
1 polymer ?
#
loop_
_entity_poly.entity_id
_entity_poly.type
_entity_poly.pdbx_seq_one_letter_code
_entity_poly.pdbx_strand_id
1 'polypeptide(L)' 'TDNPGPWTLHCQIEFHLALGFAVVLAEDPQDILKMSTVTLNRFPVSPEFLACSFKSVN' A
#
# COMPACT_ATOMS: atom_id res chain seq x y z
N THR A 1 16.78 -6.02 -4.01
CA THR A 1 15.56 -5.20 -4.13
C THR A 1 16.01 -3.78 -4.37
N ASP A 2 15.71 -3.28 -5.55
CA ASP A 2 16.21 -2.03 -6.14
C ASP A 2 15.08 -1.03 -6.44
N ASN A 3 13.85 -1.35 -6.02
CA ASN A 3 12.67 -0.53 -6.23
C ASN A 3 11.88 -0.38 -4.91
N PRO A 4 12.27 0.54 -4.02
CA PRO A 4 11.62 0.73 -2.72
C PRO A 4 10.14 1.10 -2.87
N GLY A 5 9.25 0.28 -2.32
CA GLY A 5 7.82 0.54 -2.38
C GLY A 5 6.92 -0.62 -1.96
N PRO A 6 5.63 -0.36 -1.74
CA PRO A 6 4.62 -1.40 -1.62
C PRO A 6 4.23 -1.92 -3.02
N TRP A 7 4.51 -3.19 -3.31
CA TRP A 7 4.16 -3.83 -4.58
C TRP A 7 3.10 -4.91 -4.38
N THR A 8 1.97 -4.80 -5.10
CA THR A 8 0.94 -5.84 -5.08
C THR A 8 1.33 -6.98 -6.01
N LEU A 9 1.43 -8.18 -5.46
CA LEU A 9 1.47 -9.42 -6.22
C LEU A 9 0.12 -10.11 -6.08
N HIS A 10 -0.60 -10.27 -7.18
CA HIS A 10 -1.90 -10.93 -7.18
C HIS A 10 -2.08 -11.80 -8.41
N CYS A 11 -3.04 -12.72 -8.36
CA CYS A 11 -3.49 -13.42 -9.56
C CYS A 11 -4.16 -12.41 -10.50
N GLN A 12 -3.77 -12.36 -11.78
CA GLN A 12 -4.36 -11.42 -12.74
C GLN A 12 -5.82 -11.72 -13.09
N ILE A 13 -6.35 -12.89 -12.70
CA ILE A 13 -7.79 -13.16 -12.78
C ILE A 13 -8.48 -12.33 -11.69
N GLU A 14 -9.33 -11.40 -12.11
CA GLU A 14 -9.96 -10.41 -11.24
C GLU A 14 -10.84 -11.07 -10.17
N PHE A 15 -11.50 -12.18 -10.50
CA PHE A 15 -12.28 -12.95 -9.54
C PHE A 15 -11.42 -13.51 -8.39
N HIS A 16 -10.17 -13.91 -8.66
CA HIS A 16 -9.27 -14.37 -7.62
C HIS A 16 -8.75 -13.21 -6.76
N LEU A 17 -8.50 -12.03 -7.34
CA LEU A 17 -8.20 -10.82 -6.58
C LEU A 17 -9.33 -10.45 -5.62
N ALA A 18 -10.58 -10.47 -6.09
CA ALA A 18 -11.76 -10.16 -5.28
C ALA A 18 -11.97 -11.16 -4.13
N LEU A 19 -11.56 -12.41 -4.32
CA LEU A 19 -11.57 -13.45 -3.29
C LEU A 19 -10.34 -13.40 -2.35
N GLY A 20 -9.46 -12.41 -2.51
CA GLY A 20 -8.33 -12.17 -1.60
C GLY A 20 -7.02 -12.83 -2.02
N PHE A 21 -6.88 -13.25 -3.28
CA PHE A 21 -5.62 -13.79 -3.80
C PHE A 21 -4.64 -12.65 -4.18
N ALA A 22 -4.26 -11.87 -3.17
CA ALA A 22 -3.26 -10.82 -3.27
C ALA A 22 -2.38 -10.79 -2.03
N VAL A 23 -1.11 -10.42 -2.22
CA VAL A 23 -0.15 -10.09 -1.17
C VAL A 23 0.50 -8.76 -1.50
N VAL A 24 0.92 -8.03 -0.46
CA VAL A 24 1.71 -6.80 -0.61
C VAL A 24 3.14 -7.10 -0.20
N LEU A 25 4.07 -6.84 -1.11
CA LEU A 25 5.50 -6.91 -0.86
C LEU A 25 5.97 -5.54 -0.38
N ALA A 26 6.53 -5.48 0.83
CA ALA A 26 7.19 -4.29 1.35
C ALA A 26 8.66 -4.31 0.94
N GLU A 27 8.96 -3.81 -0.25
CA GLU A 27 10.32 -3.75 -0.77
C GLU A 27 11.05 -2.54 -0.19
N ASP A 28 12.18 -2.77 0.48
CA ASP A 28 13.05 -1.75 1.10
C ASP A 28 12.28 -0.63 1.84
N PRO A 29 11.60 -0.96 2.96
CA PRO A 29 10.69 -0.04 3.65
C PRO A 29 11.36 1.23 4.18
N GLN A 30 12.68 1.22 4.38
CA GLN A 30 13.41 2.37 4.91
C GLN A 30 13.66 3.45 3.86
N ASP A 31 13.71 3.06 2.58
CA ASP A 31 14.04 3.95 1.47
C ASP A 31 12.82 4.38 0.64
N ILE A 32 11.62 3.90 0.98
CA ILE A 32 10.34 4.28 0.32
C ILE A 32 10.16 5.80 0.28
N LEU A 33 10.37 6.49 1.40
CA LEU A 33 10.20 7.94 1.50
C LEU A 33 11.31 8.73 0.80
N LYS A 34 12.45 8.10 0.54
CA LYS A 34 13.59 8.72 -0.14
C LYS A 34 13.44 8.65 -1.65
N MET A 35 12.93 7.52 -2.16
CA MET A 35 12.78 7.28 -3.59
C MET A 35 11.45 7.80 -4.15
N SER A 36 10.36 7.71 -3.37
CA SER A 36 9.05 8.24 -3.77
C SER A 36 8.82 9.63 -3.18
N THR A 37 8.86 10.66 -4.02
CA THR A 37 8.52 12.03 -3.62
C THR A 37 6.99 12.17 -3.55
N VAL A 38 6.40 11.74 -2.44
CA VAL A 38 4.96 11.87 -2.21
C VAL A 38 4.64 13.28 -1.73
N THR A 39 4.10 14.12 -2.61
CA THR A 39 3.47 15.40 -2.20
C THR A 39 2.24 15.09 -1.37
N LEU A 40 2.12 15.68 -0.18
CA LEU A 40 1.01 15.46 0.78
C LEU A 40 -0.40 15.71 0.21
N ASN A 41 -0.51 16.39 -0.94
CA ASN A 41 -1.77 16.64 -1.63
C ASN A 41 -2.21 15.51 -2.57
N ARG A 42 -1.41 14.44 -2.71
CA ARG A 42 -1.68 13.35 -3.67
C ARG A 42 -2.62 12.26 -3.15
N PHE A 43 -3.04 12.35 -1.89
CA PHE A 43 -4.12 11.52 -1.36
C PHE A 43 -5.36 12.38 -1.09
N PRO A 44 -6.39 12.34 -1.96
CA PRO A 44 -7.75 12.60 -1.51
C PRO A 44 -8.23 11.37 -0.74
N VAL A 45 -7.54 11.01 0.35
CA VAL A 45 -8.15 10.13 1.34
C VAL A 45 -9.06 11.02 2.15
N SER A 46 -10.36 10.80 2.03
CA SER A 46 -11.31 11.38 2.97
C SER A 46 -10.83 11.06 4.40
N PRO A 47 -11.10 11.95 5.38
CA PRO A 47 -10.73 11.70 6.79
C PRO A 47 -11.23 10.34 7.31
N GLU A 48 -12.29 9.80 6.70
CA GLU A 48 -12.87 8.50 7.01
C GLU A 48 -11.95 7.30 6.71
N PHE A 49 -11.16 7.36 5.63
CA PHE A 49 -10.26 6.27 5.25
C PHE A 49 -9.07 6.14 6.21
N LEU A 50 -8.64 7.25 6.82
CA LEU A 50 -7.55 7.26 7.81
C LEU A 50 -7.98 6.66 9.16
N ALA A 51 -9.26 6.76 9.50
CA ALA A 51 -9.80 6.25 10.77
C ALA A 51 -9.85 4.71 10.83
N CYS A 52 -9.75 4.01 9.69
CA CYS A 52 -9.79 2.55 9.62
C CYS A 52 -8.40 1.90 9.67
N SER A 53 -7.36 2.54 9.10
CA SER A 53 -6.03 1.92 8.95
C SER A 53 -5.06 2.12 10.12
N PHE A 54 -5.40 2.95 11.11
CA PHE A 54 -4.55 3.20 12.30
C PHE A 54 -5.34 3.24 13.62
N LYS A 55 -6.39 2.43 13.76
CA LYS A 55 -6.70 1.96 15.11
C LYS A 55 -5.66 0.92 15.48
N SER A 56 -4.63 1.37 16.20
CA SER A 56 -3.88 0.50 17.10
C SER A 56 -4.90 -0.31 17.88
N VAL A 57 -5.03 -1.59 17.55
CA VAL A 57 -5.59 -2.56 18.49
C VAL A 57 -4.64 -2.49 19.68
N ASN A 58 -5.17 -2.17 20.86
CA ASN A 58 -4.41 -2.25 22.12
C ASN A 58 -3.81 -3.65 22.28
#